data_AF-K1ZME9-F1
#
_entry.id   AF-K1ZME9-F1
#
_cell.length_a   1.000
_cell.length_b   1.000
_cell.length_c   1.000
_cell.angle_alpha   90.00
_cell.angle_beta   90.00
_cell.angle_gamma   90.00
#
_symmetry.space_group_name_H-M   'P 1'
#
loop_
_entity.id
_entity.type
_entity.pdbx_description
1 polymer ?
#
loop_
_entity_poly.entity_id
_entity_poly.type
_entity_poly.pdbx_seq_one_letter_code
_entity_poly.pdbx_strand_id
1 'polypeptide(L)'
;MMVGLQGSGKTTTIAKLAHWLKTTQKKSVLLASADIYRPAAIEQLKVLAGQVDVNYFATDSNANPIEIAKAAINQAKKQFIDTVIIDTAGRLHIDHKMMEEIKHIHHEIQPIETLLVVDSMMGQDAVNIAKTFSATIPLTGIILTKTDGDARGGAALAMRFITNQPIKFIGTGEKFDALEPFYPDRIASRILGMGDILTLVEEAQRKVDHEKVKKLAKKFQKGKAFDLEDFRTQLQQMRNMGGVSNIASKLPG
;
A
#
# COMPACT_ATOMS: atom_id res chain seq x y z
N MET A 1 -16.99 -2.16 4.02
CA MET A 1 -17.05 -0.99 4.93
C MET A 1 -15.64 -0.50 5.19
N MET A 2 -15.42 0.82 5.15
CA MET A 2 -14.12 1.44 5.35
C MET A 2 -14.07 2.13 6.70
N VAL A 3 -13.04 1.86 7.49
CA VAL A 3 -12.88 2.36 8.86
C VAL A 3 -11.46 2.90 9.08
N GLY A 4 -11.27 3.70 10.12
CA GLY A 4 -9.96 4.26 10.46
C GLY A 4 -10.02 5.72 10.87
N LEU A 5 -8.86 6.30 11.14
CA LEU A 5 -8.78 7.62 11.74
C LEU A 5 -9.17 8.79 10.87
N GLN A 6 -9.50 9.88 11.55
CA GLN A 6 -9.51 11.18 10.92
C GLN A 6 -8.13 11.47 10.33
N GLY A 7 -8.10 11.90 9.08
CA GLY A 7 -6.85 12.22 8.38
C GLY A 7 -6.08 11.02 7.82
N SER A 8 -6.51 9.77 8.04
CA SER A 8 -5.83 8.58 7.46
C SER A 8 -6.06 8.38 5.97
N GLY A 9 -6.79 9.27 5.29
CA GLY A 9 -7.04 9.17 3.85
C GLY A 9 -8.14 8.18 3.47
N LYS A 10 -9.13 7.91 4.32
CA LYS A 10 -10.27 7.01 4.00
C LYS A 10 -11.01 7.38 2.72
N THR A 11 -11.55 8.60 2.66
CA THR A 11 -12.38 9.06 1.54
C THR A 11 -11.61 9.06 0.21
N THR A 12 -10.33 9.44 0.23
CA THR A 12 -9.47 9.38 -0.96
C THR A 12 -9.11 7.94 -1.34
N THR A 13 -8.87 7.07 -0.36
CA THR A 13 -8.64 5.63 -0.59
C THR A 13 -9.88 4.95 -1.18
N ILE A 14 -11.08 5.35 -0.77
CA ILE A 14 -12.34 4.85 -1.34
C ILE A 14 -12.44 5.18 -2.83
N ALA A 15 -12.15 6.42 -3.21
CA ALA A 15 -12.17 6.84 -4.60
C ALA A 15 -11.17 6.04 -5.45
N LYS A 16 -9.95 5.84 -4.93
CA LYS A 16 -8.92 5.01 -5.58
C LYS A 16 -9.33 3.54 -5.71
N LEU A 17 -9.90 2.96 -4.65
CA LEU A 17 -10.36 1.58 -4.66
C LEU A 17 -11.51 1.38 -5.64
N ALA A 18 -12.45 2.34 -5.70
CA ALA A 18 -13.53 2.35 -6.67
C ALA A 18 -12.99 2.44 -8.10
N HIS A 19 -12.02 3.32 -8.34
CA HIS A 19 -11.33 3.41 -9.62
C HIS A 19 -10.66 2.09 -10.00
N TRP A 20 -9.89 1.47 -9.10
CA TRP A 20 -9.22 0.18 -9.33
C TRP A 20 -10.22 -0.95 -9.62
N LEU A 21 -11.32 -1.04 -8.86
CA LEU A 21 -12.38 -2.04 -9.08
C LEU A 21 -13.04 -1.86 -10.45
N LYS A 22 -13.31 -0.63 -10.86
CA LYS A 22 -13.90 -0.32 -12.16
C LYS A 22 -12.93 -0.61 -13.30
N THR A 23 -11.69 -0.12 -13.24
CA THR A 23 -10.76 -0.16 -14.37
C THR A 23 -10.08 -1.52 -14.50
N THR A 24 -9.68 -2.13 -13.38
CA THR A 24 -8.90 -3.37 -13.34
C THR A 24 -9.79 -4.59 -13.20
N GLN A 25 -10.77 -4.56 -12.28
CA GLN A 25 -11.67 -5.70 -12.03
C GLN A 25 -12.97 -5.66 -12.87
N LYS A 26 -13.20 -4.59 -13.63
CA LYS A 26 -14.40 -4.38 -14.46
C LYS A 26 -15.71 -4.52 -13.68
N LYS A 27 -15.71 -4.10 -12.40
CA LYS A 27 -16.88 -4.13 -11.52
C LYS A 27 -17.59 -2.79 -11.48
N SER A 28 -18.91 -2.83 -11.41
CA SER A 28 -19.73 -1.67 -11.07
C SER A 28 -19.62 -1.37 -9.56
N VAL A 29 -19.53 -0.08 -9.21
CA VAL A 29 -19.27 0.35 -7.84
C VAL A 29 -20.25 1.45 -7.44
N LEU A 30 -20.84 1.30 -6.24
CA LEU A 30 -21.64 2.33 -5.57
C LEU A 30 -20.90 2.82 -4.32
N LEU A 31 -20.75 4.13 -4.21
CA LEU A 31 -20.19 4.80 -3.03
C LEU A 31 -21.31 5.39 -2.18
N ALA A 32 -21.21 5.28 -0.86
CA ALA A 32 -22.10 5.96 0.07
C ALA A 32 -21.33 6.51 1.27
N SER A 33 -21.71 7.70 1.73
CA SER A 33 -21.14 8.31 2.93
C SER A 33 -22.04 8.06 4.13
N ALA A 34 -21.52 7.35 5.13
CA ALA A 34 -22.11 7.26 6.47
C ALA A 34 -21.47 8.27 7.45
N ASP A 35 -20.60 9.17 6.98
CA ASP A 35 -20.07 10.30 7.77
C ASP A 35 -21.07 11.48 7.75
N ILE A 36 -22.09 11.38 8.60
CA ILE A 36 -23.11 12.44 8.76
C ILE A 36 -22.62 13.62 9.60
N TYR A 37 -21.49 13.48 10.28
CA TYR A 37 -20.95 14.50 11.17
C TYR A 37 -20.17 15.57 10.40
N ARG A 38 -19.73 15.25 9.18
CA ARG A 38 -18.93 16.14 8.34
C ARG A 38 -19.65 16.34 7.01
N PRO A 39 -20.51 17.36 6.86
CA PRO A 39 -21.22 17.64 5.61
C PRO A 39 -20.28 17.77 4.40
N ALA A 40 -19.09 18.35 4.60
CA ALA A 40 -18.06 18.45 3.58
C ALA A 40 -17.53 17.08 3.11
N ALA A 41 -17.55 16.04 3.95
CA ALA A 41 -17.12 14.69 3.56
C ALA A 41 -18.12 14.03 2.61
N ILE A 42 -19.43 14.28 2.79
CA ILE A 42 -20.50 13.81 1.90
C ILE A 42 -20.29 14.40 0.49
N GLU A 43 -20.15 15.72 0.40
CA GLU A 43 -19.91 16.40 -0.88
C GLU A 43 -18.54 16.04 -1.47
N GLN A 44 -17.50 15.90 -0.65
CA GLN A 44 -16.19 15.44 -1.11
C GLN A 44 -16.28 14.05 -1.77
N LEU A 45 -16.95 13.09 -1.12
CA LEU A 45 -17.10 11.75 -1.68
C LEU A 45 -17.91 11.75 -2.97
N LYS A 46 -18.94 12.59 -3.06
CA LYS A 46 -19.77 12.77 -4.27
C LYS A 46 -18.94 13.32 -5.43
N VAL A 47 -18.12 14.34 -5.19
CA VAL A 47 -17.20 14.89 -6.22
C VAL A 47 -16.21 13.83 -6.67
N LEU A 48 -15.60 13.10 -5.72
CA LEU A 48 -14.65 12.03 -6.03
C LEU A 48 -15.31 10.90 -6.84
N ALA A 49 -16.55 10.53 -6.51
CA ALA A 49 -17.33 9.54 -7.26
C ALA A 49 -17.52 9.97 -8.72
N GLY A 50 -17.85 11.25 -8.95
CA GLY A 50 -17.97 11.82 -10.29
C GLY A 50 -16.63 11.83 -11.05
N GLN A 51 -15.52 12.14 -10.37
CA GLN A 51 -14.19 12.16 -10.98
C GLN A 51 -13.70 10.78 -11.43
N VAL A 52 -14.06 9.71 -10.71
CA VAL A 52 -13.74 8.32 -11.10
C VAL A 52 -14.88 7.63 -11.87
N ASP A 53 -15.95 8.37 -12.15
CA ASP A 53 -17.13 7.95 -12.91
C ASP A 53 -17.77 6.67 -12.33
N VAL A 54 -18.05 6.67 -11.03
CA VAL A 54 -18.75 5.58 -10.32
C VAL A 54 -20.05 6.09 -9.69
N ASN A 55 -20.98 5.18 -9.41
CA ASN A 55 -22.25 5.54 -8.82
C ASN A 55 -22.06 6.07 -7.40
N TYR A 56 -22.87 7.06 -7.04
CA TYR A 56 -22.93 7.62 -5.69
C TYR A 56 -24.36 7.54 -5.15
N PHE A 57 -24.50 7.09 -3.92
CA PHE A 57 -25.77 7.06 -3.20
C PHE A 57 -26.05 8.45 -2.61
N ALA A 58 -27.09 9.11 -3.13
CA ALA A 58 -27.53 10.39 -2.60
C ALA A 58 -28.00 10.22 -1.15
N THR A 59 -27.43 11.02 -0.26
CA THR A 59 -27.61 10.89 1.18
C THR A 59 -28.20 12.18 1.73
N ASP A 60 -29.30 12.11 2.47
CA ASP A 60 -29.80 13.26 3.21
C ASP A 60 -28.96 13.46 4.48
N SER A 61 -28.50 14.68 4.75
CA SER A 61 -27.58 14.99 5.85
C SER A 61 -28.12 14.67 7.25
N ASN A 62 -29.45 14.51 7.37
CA ASN A 62 -30.14 14.26 8.64
C ASN A 62 -30.49 12.78 8.87
N ALA A 63 -30.18 11.89 7.92
CA ALA A 63 -30.52 10.47 8.03
C ALA A 63 -29.55 9.72 8.96
N ASN A 64 -30.01 8.62 9.56
CA ASN A 64 -29.18 7.78 10.41
C ASN A 64 -28.10 7.03 9.58
N PRO A 65 -26.83 6.94 10.03
CA PRO A 65 -25.76 6.24 9.29
C PRO A 65 -26.10 4.79 8.90
N ILE A 66 -26.84 4.09 9.76
CA ILE A 66 -27.28 2.71 9.53
C ILE A 66 -28.30 2.65 8.40
N GLU A 67 -29.26 3.58 8.39
CA GLU A 67 -30.30 3.65 7.36
C GLU A 67 -29.69 4.00 5.99
N ILE A 68 -28.75 4.93 5.97
CA ILE A 68 -27.98 5.29 4.77
C ILE A 68 -27.28 4.06 4.21
N ALA A 69 -26.54 3.33 5.04
CA ALA A 69 -25.79 2.16 4.60
C ALA A 69 -26.73 1.04 4.10
N LYS A 70 -27.84 0.77 4.79
CA LYS A 70 -28.86 -0.20 4.36
C LYS A 70 -29.52 0.22 3.05
N ALA A 71 -29.86 1.50 2.89
CA ALA A 71 -30.49 2.02 1.69
C ALA A 71 -29.55 1.94 0.48
N ALA A 72 -28.26 2.27 0.66
CA ALA A 72 -27.24 2.12 -0.38
C ALA A 72 -27.10 0.65 -0.83
N ILE A 73 -27.04 -0.30 0.11
CA ILE A 73 -26.99 -1.74 -0.20
C ILE A 73 -28.24 -2.18 -0.97
N ASN A 74 -29.42 -1.73 -0.56
CA ASN A 74 -30.67 -2.06 -1.23
C ASN A 74 -30.75 -1.45 -2.65
N GLN A 75 -30.27 -0.22 -2.85
CA GLN A 75 -30.18 0.38 -4.17
C GLN A 75 -29.24 -0.41 -5.08
N ALA A 76 -28.05 -0.76 -4.59
CA ALA A 76 -27.10 -1.56 -5.35
C ALA A 76 -27.68 -2.92 -5.76
N LYS A 77 -28.42 -3.60 -4.86
CA LYS A 77 -29.12 -4.85 -5.20
C LYS A 77 -30.15 -4.66 -6.30
N LYS A 78 -30.94 -3.59 -6.26
CA LYS A 78 -31.96 -3.27 -7.30
C LYS A 78 -31.33 -2.91 -8.65
N GLN A 79 -30.16 -2.25 -8.62
CA GLN A 79 -29.44 -1.79 -9.80
C GLN A 79 -28.39 -2.81 -10.30
N PHE A 80 -28.33 -4.00 -9.70
CA PHE A 80 -27.35 -5.04 -10.00
C PHE A 80 -25.89 -4.54 -9.94
N ILE A 81 -25.58 -3.69 -8.96
CA ILE A 81 -24.22 -3.18 -8.73
C ILE A 81 -23.39 -4.22 -7.95
N ASP A 82 -22.19 -4.50 -8.44
CA ASP A 82 -21.32 -5.58 -7.94
C ASP A 82 -20.73 -5.28 -6.55
N THR A 83 -20.43 -4.01 -6.25
CA THR A 83 -19.73 -3.64 -5.02
C THR A 83 -20.24 -2.32 -4.45
N VAL A 84 -20.49 -2.32 -3.14
CA VAL A 84 -20.84 -1.12 -2.36
C VAL A 84 -19.71 -0.79 -1.40
N ILE A 85 -19.22 0.45 -1.43
CA ILE A 85 -18.23 0.94 -0.49
C ILE A 85 -18.86 2.02 0.39
N ILE A 86 -18.93 1.74 1.68
CA ILE A 86 -19.42 2.67 2.71
C ILE A 86 -18.24 3.38 3.34
N ASP A 87 -18.17 4.71 3.20
CA ASP A 87 -17.26 5.59 3.96
C ASP A 87 -17.85 5.84 5.34
N THR A 88 -17.06 5.67 6.39
CA THR A 88 -17.48 5.97 7.77
C THR A 88 -16.66 7.14 8.28
N ALA A 89 -17.17 7.88 9.28
CA ALA A 89 -16.41 9.02 9.76
C ALA A 89 -15.05 8.63 10.36
N GLY A 90 -14.12 9.58 10.34
CA GLY A 90 -12.92 9.49 11.15
C GLY A 90 -13.25 9.45 12.62
N ARG A 91 -12.81 8.40 13.32
CA ARG A 91 -12.94 8.29 14.77
C ARG A 91 -11.60 8.54 15.42
N LEU A 92 -11.57 9.05 16.65
CA LEU A 92 -10.37 9.11 17.49
C LEU A 92 -10.42 7.93 18.47
N HIS A 93 -9.26 7.39 18.87
CA HIS A 93 -9.16 6.24 19.79
C HIS A 93 -9.83 6.42 21.15
N ILE A 94 -10.13 7.66 21.50
CA ILE A 94 -10.56 8.05 22.84
C ILE A 94 -12.09 8.14 22.92
N ASP A 95 -12.80 8.08 21.79
CA ASP A 95 -14.26 8.21 21.77
C ASP A 95 -14.98 6.84 21.76
N HIS A 96 -15.29 6.35 22.95
CA HIS A 96 -16.06 5.12 23.14
C HIS A 96 -17.45 5.15 22.47
N LYS A 97 -18.12 6.30 22.42
CA LYS A 97 -19.47 6.40 21.81
C LYS A 97 -19.38 6.18 20.31
N MET A 98 -18.38 6.79 19.67
CA MET A 98 -18.11 6.59 18.25
C MET A 98 -17.74 5.14 17.89
N MET A 99 -17.03 4.44 18.79
CA MET A 99 -16.68 3.03 18.59
C MET A 99 -17.87 2.09 18.79
N GLU A 100 -18.81 2.39 19.69
CA GLU A 100 -20.06 1.63 19.78
C GLU A 100 -20.96 1.87 18.55
N GLU A 101 -21.00 3.09 18.03
CA GLU A 101 -21.74 3.38 16.80
C GLU A 101 -21.21 2.57 15.61
N ILE A 102 -19.88 2.49 15.42
CA ILE A 102 -19.32 1.72 14.29
C ILE A 102 -19.58 0.23 14.44
N LYS A 103 -19.59 -0.28 15.68
CA LYS A 103 -19.95 -1.67 15.99
C LYS A 103 -21.42 -1.94 15.67
N HIS A 104 -22.31 -1.01 15.99
CA HIS A 104 -23.72 -1.09 15.63
C HIS A 104 -23.91 -1.09 14.10
N ILE A 105 -23.27 -0.15 13.39
CA ILE A 105 -23.30 -0.11 11.92
C ILE A 105 -22.80 -1.44 11.35
N HIS A 106 -21.66 -1.95 11.82
CA HIS A 106 -21.10 -3.22 11.38
C HIS A 106 -22.07 -4.39 11.60
N HIS A 107 -22.69 -4.46 12.78
CA HIS A 107 -23.64 -5.53 13.11
C HIS A 107 -24.86 -5.50 12.19
N GLU A 108 -25.39 -4.31 11.93
CA GLU A 108 -26.62 -4.11 11.15
C GLU A 108 -26.45 -4.34 9.65
N ILE A 109 -25.27 -4.02 9.08
CA ILE A 109 -25.03 -4.14 7.64
C ILE A 109 -24.26 -5.42 7.25
N GLN A 110 -23.65 -6.10 8.22
CA GLN A 110 -22.88 -7.35 8.03
C GLN A 110 -21.94 -7.29 6.81
N PRO A 111 -20.96 -6.37 6.80
CA PRO A 111 -20.12 -6.18 5.63
C PRO A 111 -19.25 -7.41 5.36
N ILE A 112 -19.11 -7.80 4.09
CA ILE A 112 -18.21 -8.89 3.66
C ILE A 112 -16.75 -8.53 3.96
N GLU A 113 -16.41 -7.25 3.75
CA GLU A 113 -15.07 -6.72 3.95
C GLU A 113 -15.14 -5.49 4.85
N THR A 114 -14.37 -5.50 5.93
CA THR A 114 -14.14 -4.36 6.82
C THR A 114 -12.67 -4.00 6.76
N LEU A 115 -12.35 -2.93 6.03
CA LEU A 115 -10.99 -2.53 5.74
C LEU A 115 -10.58 -1.33 6.61
N LEU A 116 -9.50 -1.51 7.37
CA LEU A 116 -8.90 -0.45 8.18
C LEU A 116 -7.89 0.34 7.33
N VAL A 117 -8.10 1.64 7.20
CA VAL A 117 -7.19 2.55 6.51
C VAL A 117 -6.27 3.22 7.52
N VAL A 118 -4.97 3.00 7.36
CA VAL A 118 -3.91 3.46 8.26
C VAL A 118 -2.89 4.27 7.48
N ASP A 119 -2.48 5.41 8.04
CA ASP A 119 -1.38 6.21 7.51
C ASP A 119 -0.04 5.62 7.97
N SER A 120 0.83 5.27 7.01
CA SER A 120 2.14 4.68 7.31
C SER A 120 3.07 5.62 8.06
N MET A 121 2.84 6.94 7.98
CA MET A 121 3.66 7.93 8.70
C MET A 121 3.36 7.99 10.20
N MET A 122 2.23 7.44 10.66
CA MET A 122 1.81 7.52 12.06
C MET A 122 2.64 6.64 13.02
N GLY A 123 3.56 5.82 12.52
CA GLY A 123 4.52 5.09 13.34
C GLY A 123 3.87 4.20 14.41
N GLN A 124 4.25 4.40 15.67
CA GLN A 124 3.73 3.59 16.79
C GLN A 124 2.28 3.91 17.15
N ASP A 125 1.79 5.12 16.86
CA ASP A 125 0.39 5.44 17.17
C ASP A 125 -0.54 4.55 16.36
N ALA A 126 -0.23 4.34 15.07
CA ALA A 126 -0.90 3.41 14.14
C ALA A 126 -1.15 2.02 14.75
N VAL A 127 -0.25 1.53 15.59
CA VAL A 127 -0.34 0.21 16.22
C VAL A 127 -1.49 0.17 17.22
N ASN A 128 -1.56 1.17 18.09
CA ASN A 128 -2.62 1.26 19.09
C ASN A 128 -3.97 1.41 18.40
N ILE A 129 -4.01 2.12 17.28
CA ILE A 129 -5.20 2.28 16.45
C ILE A 129 -5.74 0.95 15.99
N ALA A 130 -4.86 0.20 15.34
CA ALA A 130 -5.21 -1.04 14.72
C ALA A 130 -5.62 -2.07 15.76
N LYS A 131 -4.99 -2.05 16.94
CA LYS A 131 -5.38 -2.88 18.09
C LYS A 131 -6.79 -2.56 18.59
N THR A 132 -7.12 -1.28 18.78
CA THR A 132 -8.45 -0.87 19.25
C THR A 132 -9.53 -1.24 18.23
N PHE A 133 -9.33 -0.93 16.95
CA PHE A 133 -10.30 -1.32 15.91
C PHE A 133 -10.47 -2.82 15.79
N SER A 134 -9.37 -3.59 15.82
CA SER A 134 -9.41 -5.06 15.75
C SER A 134 -10.15 -5.68 16.95
N ALA A 135 -10.07 -5.06 18.13
CA ALA A 135 -10.78 -5.50 19.32
C ALA A 135 -12.29 -5.14 19.29
N THR A 136 -12.68 -4.05 18.62
CA THR A 136 -14.08 -3.60 18.60
C THR A 136 -14.90 -4.21 17.46
N ILE A 137 -14.31 -4.33 16.27
CA ILE A 137 -14.99 -4.84 15.07
C ILE A 137 -14.10 -5.85 14.34
N PRO A 138 -14.68 -6.91 13.74
CA PRO A 138 -13.91 -7.87 12.98
C PRO A 138 -13.39 -7.23 11.69
N LEU A 139 -12.09 -6.96 11.66
CA LEU A 139 -11.39 -6.48 10.49
C LEU A 139 -11.09 -7.66 9.57
N THR A 140 -11.12 -7.42 8.25
CA THR A 140 -10.80 -8.43 7.22
C THR A 140 -9.57 -8.06 6.41
N GLY A 141 -9.09 -6.83 6.54
CA GLY A 141 -7.89 -6.36 5.87
C GLY A 141 -7.50 -4.94 6.22
N ILE A 142 -6.30 -4.57 5.80
CA ILE A 142 -5.71 -3.25 6.04
C ILE A 142 -5.33 -2.61 4.71
N ILE A 143 -5.50 -1.30 4.61
CA ILE A 143 -4.94 -0.48 3.54
C ILE A 143 -3.98 0.53 4.16
N LEU A 144 -2.74 0.56 3.66
CA LEU A 144 -1.75 1.55 4.09
C LEU A 144 -1.75 2.72 3.12
N THR A 145 -1.75 3.94 3.63
CA THR A 145 -1.67 5.17 2.81
C THR A 145 -0.38 5.92 3.08
N LYS A 146 0.04 6.77 2.14
CA LYS A 146 1.24 7.63 2.25
C LYS A 146 2.55 6.83 2.36
N THR A 147 2.60 5.69 1.67
CA THR A 147 3.76 4.79 1.66
C THR A 147 4.93 5.30 0.81
N ASP A 148 4.72 6.39 0.07
CA ASP A 148 5.74 7.14 -0.65
C ASP A 148 6.73 7.85 0.30
N GLY A 149 6.29 8.19 1.52
CA GLY A 149 7.14 8.81 2.55
C GLY A 149 7.81 7.83 3.52
N ASP A 150 7.31 6.60 3.67
CA ASP A 150 7.88 5.59 4.57
C ASP A 150 8.95 4.76 3.86
N ALA A 151 10.19 5.25 3.92
CA ALA A 151 11.35 4.62 3.30
C ALA A 151 11.73 3.23 3.88
N ARG A 152 11.05 2.72 4.92
CA ARG A 152 11.49 1.50 5.63
C ARG A 152 10.42 0.43 5.84
N GLY A 153 9.17 0.62 5.42
CA GLY A 153 8.12 -0.41 5.45
C GLY A 153 7.77 -0.97 6.84
N GLY A 154 8.25 -0.35 7.92
CA GLY A 154 8.09 -0.82 9.30
C GLY A 154 6.64 -0.75 9.77
N ALA A 155 5.86 0.23 9.28
CA ALA A 155 4.44 0.33 9.56
C ALA A 155 3.67 -0.90 9.08
N ALA A 156 4.02 -1.43 7.89
CA ALA A 156 3.38 -2.62 7.34
C ALA A 156 3.62 -3.86 8.22
N LEU A 157 4.86 -4.06 8.67
CA LEU A 157 5.21 -5.18 9.54
C LEU A 157 4.46 -5.10 10.88
N ALA A 158 4.45 -3.91 11.50
CA ALA A 158 3.76 -3.69 12.76
C ALA A 158 2.25 -3.94 12.64
N MET A 159 1.61 -3.40 11.60
CA MET A 159 0.17 -3.60 11.38
C MET A 159 -0.18 -5.08 11.25
N ARG A 160 0.59 -5.84 10.46
CA ARG A 160 0.36 -7.28 10.27
C ARG A 160 0.52 -8.06 11.58
N PHE A 161 1.57 -7.77 12.35
CA PHE A 161 1.87 -8.49 13.58
C PHE A 161 0.81 -8.25 14.67
N ILE A 162 0.36 -7.01 14.84
CA ILE A 162 -0.60 -6.64 15.91
C ILE A 162 -2.03 -7.03 15.58
N THR A 163 -2.48 -6.80 14.35
CA THR A 163 -3.88 -7.07 13.99
C THR A 163 -4.12 -8.52 13.59
N ASN A 164 -3.07 -9.23 13.20
CA ASN A 164 -3.15 -10.50 12.49
C ASN A 164 -4.06 -10.44 11.24
N GLN A 165 -4.27 -9.26 10.66
CA GLN A 165 -5.02 -9.06 9.42
C GLN A 165 -4.09 -8.87 8.21
N PRO A 166 -4.48 -9.30 7.01
CA PRO A 166 -3.67 -9.10 5.82
C PRO A 166 -3.72 -7.63 5.37
N ILE A 167 -2.58 -7.11 4.92
CA ILE A 167 -2.57 -5.85 4.17
C ILE A 167 -2.99 -6.19 2.74
N LYS A 168 -4.05 -5.53 2.25
CA LYS A 168 -4.62 -5.80 0.92
C LYS A 168 -4.12 -4.81 -0.13
N PHE A 169 -3.97 -3.54 0.24
CA PHE A 169 -3.55 -2.48 -0.67
C PHE A 169 -2.58 -1.50 -0.02
N ILE A 170 -1.82 -0.81 -0.87
CA ILE A 170 -0.93 0.29 -0.51
C ILE A 170 -1.22 1.50 -1.41
N GLY A 171 -1.33 2.67 -0.79
CA GLY A 171 -1.46 3.96 -1.46
C GLY A 171 -0.07 4.58 -1.63
N THR A 172 0.34 4.75 -2.89
CA THR A 172 1.70 5.17 -3.29
C THR A 172 1.78 6.62 -3.77
N GLY A 173 0.71 7.40 -3.63
CA GLY A 173 0.67 8.81 -4.04
C GLY A 173 -0.75 9.39 -3.92
N GLU A 174 -1.01 10.56 -4.51
CA GLU A 174 -2.31 11.25 -4.38
C GLU A 174 -3.30 10.91 -5.51
N LYS A 175 -2.80 10.57 -6.70
CA LYS A 175 -3.61 10.29 -7.88
C LYS A 175 -4.52 9.06 -7.72
N PHE A 176 -5.56 8.96 -8.55
CA PHE A 176 -6.54 7.87 -8.49
C PHE A 176 -5.98 6.47 -8.81
N ASP A 177 -4.93 6.43 -9.64
CA ASP A 177 -4.19 5.23 -10.01
C ASP A 177 -3.12 4.84 -8.97
N ALA A 178 -2.84 5.69 -7.98
CA ALA A 178 -1.85 5.45 -6.93
C ALA A 178 -2.40 4.59 -5.78
N LEU A 179 -3.01 3.46 -6.12
CA LEU A 179 -3.41 2.39 -5.21
C LEU A 179 -3.06 1.04 -5.84
N GLU A 180 -2.20 0.29 -5.17
CA GLU A 180 -1.66 -0.97 -5.67
C GLU A 180 -1.99 -2.11 -4.71
N PRO A 181 -2.22 -3.35 -5.21
CA PRO A 181 -2.26 -4.53 -4.36
C PRO A 181 -0.97 -4.68 -3.55
N PHE A 182 -1.09 -5.11 -2.30
CA PHE A 182 0.07 -5.34 -1.44
C PHE A 182 0.80 -6.64 -1.82
N TYR A 183 2.10 -6.54 -2.05
CA TYR A 183 2.97 -7.68 -2.32
C TYR A 183 4.01 -7.80 -1.20
N PRO A 184 3.91 -8.82 -0.31
CA PRO A 184 4.80 -8.97 0.85
C PRO A 184 6.28 -8.97 0.47
N ASP A 185 6.64 -9.68 -0.59
CA ASP A 185 8.04 -9.84 -1.03
C ASP A 185 8.68 -8.49 -1.36
N ARG A 186 7.95 -7.61 -2.08
CA ARG A 186 8.43 -6.27 -2.44
C ARG A 186 8.69 -5.41 -1.21
N ILE A 187 7.84 -5.53 -0.20
CA ILE A 187 7.94 -4.76 1.04
C ILE A 187 9.06 -5.33 1.91
N ALA A 188 9.20 -6.65 2.01
CA ALA A 188 10.30 -7.31 2.71
C ALA A 188 11.66 -6.90 2.11
N SER A 189 11.79 -6.89 0.77
CA SER A 189 13.03 -6.43 0.11
C SER A 189 13.35 -4.96 0.41
N ARG A 190 12.33 -4.10 0.51
CA ARG A 190 12.50 -2.68 0.90
C ARG A 190 12.93 -2.53 2.36
N ILE A 191 12.26 -3.24 3.29
CA ILE A 191 12.59 -3.22 4.72
C ILE A 191 14.03 -3.68 4.95
N LEU A 192 14.43 -4.76 4.29
CA LEU A 192 15.76 -5.37 4.46
C LEU A 192 16.87 -4.63 3.70
N GLY A 193 16.55 -3.56 2.94
CA GLY A 193 17.51 -2.90 2.05
C GLY A 193 18.07 -3.83 0.96
N MET A 194 17.42 -4.99 0.73
CA MET A 194 17.89 -6.03 -0.16
C MET A 194 17.60 -5.74 -1.63
N GLY A 195 16.89 -4.64 -1.95
CA GLY A 195 16.82 -4.14 -3.33
C GLY A 195 18.21 -3.92 -3.94
N ASP A 196 19.17 -3.48 -3.13
CA ASP A 196 20.56 -3.32 -3.58
C ASP A 196 21.37 -4.60 -3.41
N ILE A 197 21.17 -5.39 -2.34
CA ILE A 197 21.96 -6.60 -2.07
C ILE A 197 21.60 -7.76 -3.01
N LEU A 198 20.32 -8.01 -3.33
CA LEU A 198 19.94 -9.03 -4.32
C LEU A 198 20.48 -8.65 -5.70
N THR A 199 20.39 -7.38 -6.09
CA THR A 199 20.95 -6.90 -7.35
C THR A 199 22.49 -7.01 -7.35
N LEU A 200 23.16 -6.70 -6.23
CA LEU A 200 24.61 -6.87 -6.07
C LEU A 200 25.05 -8.34 -6.03
N VAL A 201 24.25 -9.23 -5.44
CA VAL A 201 24.51 -10.68 -5.38
C VAL A 201 24.23 -11.32 -6.74
N GLU A 202 23.17 -10.93 -7.43
CA GLU A 202 22.90 -11.33 -8.81
C GLU A 202 23.96 -10.78 -9.78
N GLU A 203 24.40 -9.53 -9.62
CA GLU A 203 25.53 -8.98 -10.38
C GLU A 203 26.85 -9.66 -10.03
N ALA A 204 27.10 -10.00 -8.76
CA ALA A 204 28.29 -10.74 -8.34
C ALA A 204 28.27 -12.18 -8.89
N GLN A 205 27.12 -12.86 -8.84
CA GLN A 205 26.94 -14.19 -9.44
C GLN A 205 27.06 -14.15 -10.97
N ARG A 206 26.58 -13.07 -11.63
CA ARG A 206 26.74 -12.88 -13.08
C ARG A 206 28.16 -12.44 -13.50
N LYS A 207 28.88 -11.70 -12.67
CA LYS A 207 30.27 -11.25 -12.93
C LYS A 207 31.33 -12.28 -12.55
N VAL A 208 31.00 -13.27 -11.70
CA VAL A 208 31.88 -14.39 -11.41
C VAL A 208 31.68 -15.47 -12.48
N ASP A 209 32.30 -15.20 -13.60
CA ASP A 209 32.46 -16.13 -14.71
C ASP A 209 33.35 -17.31 -14.23
N HIS A 210 32.73 -18.45 -13.90
CA HIS A 210 33.43 -19.64 -13.36
C HIS A 210 34.60 -20.09 -14.26
N GLU A 211 34.52 -19.79 -15.56
CA GLU A 211 35.58 -19.98 -16.56
C GLU A 211 36.82 -19.10 -16.29
N LYS A 212 36.63 -17.82 -15.94
CA LYS A 212 37.73 -16.88 -15.67
C LYS A 212 38.44 -17.21 -14.36
N VAL A 213 37.70 -17.63 -13.33
CA VAL A 213 38.27 -18.07 -12.05
C VAL A 213 39.16 -19.32 -12.26
N LYS A 214 38.72 -20.29 -13.06
CA LYS A 214 39.54 -21.46 -13.43
C LYS A 214 40.80 -21.10 -14.22
N LYS A 215 40.73 -20.12 -15.14
CA LYS A 215 41.89 -19.65 -15.92
C LYS A 215 42.88 -18.87 -15.05
N LEU A 216 42.40 -18.01 -14.16
CA LEU A 216 43.23 -17.28 -13.18
C LEU A 216 43.90 -18.22 -12.19
N ALA A 217 43.17 -19.20 -11.62
CA ALA A 217 43.73 -20.20 -10.72
C ALA A 217 44.82 -21.06 -11.41
N LYS A 218 44.61 -21.43 -12.69
CA LYS A 218 45.63 -22.12 -13.51
C LYS A 218 46.85 -21.24 -13.85
N LYS A 219 46.68 -19.92 -14.02
CA LYS A 219 47.80 -18.97 -14.25
C LYS A 219 48.64 -18.79 -12.98
N PHE A 220 48.00 -18.65 -11.82
CA PHE A 220 48.67 -18.55 -10.51
C PHE A 220 49.42 -19.83 -10.12
N GLN A 221 48.82 -21.01 -10.34
CA GLN A 221 49.51 -22.30 -10.13
C GLN A 221 50.70 -22.53 -11.07
N LYS A 222 50.72 -21.87 -12.24
CA LYS A 222 51.81 -21.99 -13.23
C LYS A 222 52.88 -20.90 -13.10
N GLY A 223 52.82 -20.04 -12.06
CA GLY A 223 53.86 -19.07 -11.74
C GLY A 223 54.12 -18.00 -12.82
N LYS A 224 53.18 -17.76 -13.75
CA LYS A 224 53.37 -16.72 -14.78
C LYS A 224 53.11 -15.35 -14.18
N ALA A 225 54.14 -14.50 -14.18
CA ALA A 225 54.05 -13.10 -13.77
C ALA A 225 53.01 -12.36 -14.64
N PHE A 226 52.36 -11.39 -14.01
CA PHE A 226 51.42 -10.47 -14.64
C PHE A 226 52.04 -9.86 -15.89
N ASP A 227 51.41 -10.07 -17.06
CA ASP A 227 51.96 -9.63 -18.34
C ASP A 227 51.23 -8.38 -18.89
N LEU A 228 51.82 -7.76 -19.90
CA LEU A 228 51.32 -6.53 -20.51
C LEU A 228 49.93 -6.70 -21.16
N GLU A 229 49.57 -7.93 -21.51
CA GLU A 229 48.30 -8.27 -22.13
C GLU A 229 47.18 -8.38 -21.07
N ASP A 230 47.53 -8.88 -19.87
CA ASP A 230 46.67 -8.82 -18.69
C ASP A 230 46.40 -7.35 -18.28
N PHE A 231 47.41 -6.48 -18.32
CA PHE A 231 47.25 -5.04 -18.04
C PHE A 231 46.34 -4.35 -19.08
N ARG A 232 46.52 -4.66 -20.36
CA ARG A 232 45.65 -4.16 -21.45
C ARG A 232 44.20 -4.59 -21.25
N THR A 233 43.97 -5.83 -20.83
CA THR A 233 42.63 -6.39 -20.60
C THR A 233 41.93 -5.68 -19.44
N GLN A 234 42.65 -5.38 -18.35
CA GLN A 234 42.11 -4.57 -17.24
C GLN A 234 41.75 -3.15 -17.68
N LEU A 235 42.60 -2.50 -18.48
CA LEU A 235 42.31 -1.16 -19.02
C LEU A 235 41.06 -1.15 -19.92
N GLN A 236 40.88 -2.19 -20.74
CA GLN A 236 39.67 -2.33 -21.57
C GLN A 236 38.40 -2.58 -20.72
N GLN A 237 38.49 -3.39 -19.67
CA GLN A 237 37.36 -3.62 -18.75
C GLN A 237 36.96 -2.35 -18.01
N MET A 238 37.92 -1.57 -17.52
CA MET A 238 37.65 -0.26 -16.90
C MET A 238 36.97 0.71 -17.87
N ARG A 239 37.36 0.70 -19.15
CA ARG A 239 36.74 1.54 -20.18
C ARG A 239 35.30 1.11 -20.50
N ASN A 240 35.03 -0.19 -20.53
CA ASN A 240 33.68 -0.74 -20.80
C ASN A 240 32.72 -0.58 -19.62
N MET A 241 33.22 -0.43 -18.39
CA MET A 241 32.40 -0.16 -17.20
C MET A 241 32.05 1.34 -17.00
N GLY A 242 32.38 2.19 -17.98
CA GLY A 242 32.08 3.63 -17.95
C GLY A 242 33.21 4.50 -17.38
N GLY A 243 34.43 3.96 -17.28
CA GLY A 243 35.61 4.70 -16.82
C GLY A 243 35.63 4.96 -15.30
N VAL A 244 36.73 5.55 -14.84
CA VAL A 244 36.98 5.88 -13.41
C VAL A 244 35.87 6.77 -12.84
N SER A 245 35.25 7.58 -13.70
CA SER A 245 34.13 8.48 -13.39
C SER A 245 32.90 7.75 -12.81
N ASN A 246 32.62 6.52 -13.26
CA ASN A 246 31.49 5.72 -12.78
C ASN A 246 31.74 5.00 -11.46
N ILE A 247 33.01 4.85 -11.07
CA ILE A 247 33.41 4.30 -9.77
C ILE A 247 33.44 5.43 -8.74
N ALA A 248 33.89 6.62 -9.13
CA ALA A 248 33.86 7.83 -8.30
C ALA A 248 32.43 8.26 -7.93
N SER A 249 31.45 8.09 -8.83
CA SER A 249 30.03 8.39 -8.56
C SER A 249 29.32 7.36 -7.65
N LYS A 250 29.98 6.23 -7.35
CA LYS A 250 29.46 5.15 -6.49
C LYS A 250 30.20 5.03 -5.16
N LEU A 251 31.21 5.86 -4.91
CA LEU A 251 31.86 5.97 -3.61
C LEU A 251 31.05 6.97 -2.76
N PRO A 252 30.49 6.55 -1.61
CA PRO A 252 29.70 7.43 -0.78
C PRO A 252 30.57 8.54 -0.18
N GLY A 253 30.13 9.77 -0.43
CA GLY A 253 30.57 11.03 0.18
C GLY A 253 29.39 11.99 0.14
#